data_AF-A0A923HAX6-F1
#
_entry.id   AF-A0A923HAX6-F1
#
_cell.length_a   1.000
_cell.length_b   1.000
_cell.length_c   1.000
_cell.angle_alpha   90.00
_cell.angle_beta   90.00
_cell.angle_gamma   90.00
#
_symmetry.space_group_name_H-M   'P 1'
#
loop_
_entity.id
_entity.type
_entity.pdbx_description
1 polymer ?
#
loop_
_entity_poly.entity_id
_entity_poly.type
_entity_poly.pdbx_seq_one_letter_code
_entity_poly.pdbx_strand_id
1 'polypeptide(L)'
;MLSIILLYFIGKYYYELAQEYYKHRWGYGILGIAVYYVGSAIGGVVVALADDLFDLGINFESKINLLIIAFIFGVSLTVLVYFYLNRRWKKSVVVPKDEIDEIGRSPQI
;
A
#
# COMPACT_ATOMS: atom_id res chain seq x y z
N MET A 1 10.48 12.53 -15.07
CA MET A 1 9.10 12.89 -15.47
C MET A 1 8.12 11.74 -15.22
N LEU A 2 8.43 10.49 -15.61
CA LEU A 2 7.59 9.31 -15.33
C LEU A 2 7.25 9.11 -13.83
N SER A 3 8.17 9.46 -12.94
CA SER A 3 7.99 9.30 -11.50
C SER A 3 6.79 10.07 -10.95
N ILE A 4 6.48 11.25 -11.48
CA ILE A 4 5.33 12.06 -10.99
C ILE A 4 4.02 11.39 -11.37
N ILE A 5 3.94 10.82 -12.57
CA ILE A 5 2.76 10.08 -13.03
C ILE A 5 2.52 8.88 -12.12
N LEU A 6 3.58 8.13 -11.79
CA LEU A 6 3.50 7.00 -10.86
C LEU A 6 2.98 7.44 -9.49
N LEU A 7 3.53 8.53 -8.92
CA LEU A 7 3.09 9.04 -7.62
C LEU A 7 1.63 9.50 -7.64
N TYR A 8 1.18 10.13 -8.72
CA TYR A 8 -0.22 10.49 -8.90
C TYR A 8 -1.13 9.26 -8.84
N PHE A 9 -0.78 8.18 -9.55
CA PHE A 9 -1.55 6.93 -9.50
C PHE A 9 -1.54 6.33 -8.09
N ILE A 10 -0.38 6.22 -7.44
CA ILE A 10 -0.27 5.69 -6.08
C ILE A 10 -1.16 6.48 -5.12
N GLY A 11 -1.05 7.80 -5.13
CA GLY A 11 -1.86 8.68 -4.28
C GLY A 11 -3.35 8.51 -4.58
N LYS A 12 -3.74 8.44 -5.86
CA LYS A 12 -5.13 8.22 -6.28
C LYS A 12 -5.68 6.89 -5.77
N TYR A 13 -4.95 5.78 -5.90
CA TYR A 13 -5.41 4.48 -5.40
C TYR A 13 -5.63 4.48 -3.89
N TYR A 14 -4.71 5.08 -3.12
CA TYR A 14 -4.88 5.19 -1.67
C TYR A 14 -6.00 6.15 -1.27
N TYR A 15 -6.19 7.22 -2.03
CA TYR A 15 -7.28 8.16 -1.84
C TYR A 15 -8.65 7.46 -2.05
N GLU A 16 -8.80 6.70 -3.12
CA GLU A 16 -10.01 5.94 -3.44
C GLU A 16 -10.27 4.84 -2.41
N LEU A 17 -9.24 4.10 -2.00
CA LEU A 17 -9.36 3.11 -0.94
C LEU A 17 -9.84 3.76 0.37
N ALA A 18 -9.28 4.90 0.75
CA ALA A 18 -9.74 5.60 1.94
C ALA A 18 -11.18 6.11 1.80
N GLN A 19 -11.60 6.52 0.60
CA GLN A 19 -12.96 6.94 0.33
C GLN A 19 -13.97 5.79 0.46
N GLU A 20 -13.64 4.61 -0.05
CA GLU A 20 -14.47 3.40 0.04
C GLU A 20 -14.77 2.99 1.49
N TYR A 21 -13.79 3.16 2.37
CA TYR A 21 -13.89 2.77 3.79
C TYR A 21 -14.16 3.94 4.75
N TYR A 22 -14.69 5.06 4.23
CA TYR A 22 -15.03 6.27 5.00
C TYR A 22 -13.88 6.80 5.89
N LYS A 23 -12.65 6.74 5.40
CA LYS A 23 -11.43 7.26 6.04
C LYS A 23 -11.01 8.62 5.46
N HIS A 24 -10.05 9.29 6.10
CA HIS A 24 -9.55 10.60 5.69
C HIS A 24 -8.74 10.54 4.37
N ARG A 25 -9.37 10.93 3.26
CA ARG A 25 -8.89 10.69 1.88
C ARG A 25 -7.50 11.26 1.59
N TRP A 26 -7.27 12.52 1.92
CA TRP A 26 -6.00 13.21 1.65
C TRP A 26 -4.84 12.62 2.45
N GLY A 27 -5.09 12.23 3.71
CA GLY A 27 -4.08 11.65 4.58
C GLY A 27 -3.56 10.33 4.03
N TYR A 28 -4.47 9.48 3.52
CA TYR A 28 -4.08 8.21 2.92
C TYR A 28 -3.45 8.38 1.53
N GLY A 29 -3.90 9.34 0.72
CA GLY A 29 -3.23 9.65 -0.55
C GLY A 29 -1.75 10.02 -0.34
N ILE A 30 -1.46 10.88 0.64
CA ILE A 30 -0.09 11.23 1.03
C ILE A 30 0.65 10.03 1.64
N LEU A 31 -0.04 9.20 2.44
CA LEU A 31 0.54 7.98 3.01
C LEU A 31 1.03 7.03 1.91
N GLY A 32 0.26 6.83 0.83
CA GLY A 32 0.68 5.99 -0.28
C GLY A 32 1.99 6.47 -0.92
N ILE A 33 2.12 7.78 -1.13
CA ILE A 33 3.35 8.40 -1.64
C ILE A 33 4.50 8.22 -0.64
N ALA A 34 4.25 8.41 0.66
CA ALA A 34 5.26 8.20 1.69
C ALA A 34 5.74 6.74 1.72
N VAL A 35 4.83 5.77 1.61
CA VAL A 35 5.14 4.34 1.56
C VAL A 35 6.02 4.00 0.35
N TYR A 36 5.79 4.62 -0.81
CA TYR A 36 6.63 4.41 -1.99
C TYR A 36 8.10 4.82 -1.74
N TYR A 37 8.33 5.98 -1.13
CA TYR A 37 9.68 6.45 -0.83
C TYR A 37 10.35 5.64 0.29
N VAL A 38 9.59 5.28 1.32
CA VAL A 38 10.07 4.38 2.38
C VAL A 38 10.43 3.01 1.80
N GLY A 39 9.62 2.47 0.90
CA GLY A 39 9.89 1.20 0.22
C GLY A 39 11.11 1.26 -0.66
N SER A 40 11.28 2.35 -1.42
CA SER A 40 12.49 2.58 -2.21
C SER A 40 13.75 2.59 -1.34
N ALA A 41 13.71 3.26 -0.19
CA ALA A 41 14.84 3.37 0.72
C ALA A 41 15.16 2.02 1.40
N ILE A 42 14.14 1.31 1.89
CA ILE A 42 14.29 -0.04 2.45
C ILE A 42 14.86 -1.00 1.39
N GLY A 43 14.40 -0.90 0.14
CA GLY A 43 14.92 -1.69 -0.97
C GLY A 43 16.41 -1.49 -1.21
N GLY A 44 16.88 -0.24 -1.17
CA GLY A 44 18.31 0.06 -1.27
C GLY A 44 19.13 -0.62 -0.17
N VAL A 45 18.66 -0.56 1.09
CA VAL A 45 19.33 -1.20 2.23
C VAL A 45 19.32 -2.73 2.09
N VAL A 46 18.17 -3.32 1.73
CA VAL A 46 18.04 -4.77 1.54
C VAL A 46 18.97 -5.28 0.45
N VAL A 47 19.06 -4.57 -0.68
CA VAL A 47 19.92 -4.95 -1.79
C VAL A 47 21.40 -4.76 -1.44
N ALA A 48 21.77 -3.68 -0.73
CA ALA A 48 23.14 -3.48 -0.27
C ALA A 48 23.61 -4.60 0.67
N LEU A 49 22.76 -5.00 1.62
CA LEU A 49 23.07 -6.12 2.52
C LEU A 49 23.13 -7.45 1.75
N ALA A 50 22.26 -7.66 0.77
CA ALA A 50 22.29 -8.87 -0.05
C ALA A 50 23.56 -8.94 -0.93
N ASP A 51 23.99 -7.81 -1.49
CA ASP A 51 25.22 -7.73 -2.28
C ASP A 51 26.45 -8.07 -1.43
N ASP A 52 26.53 -7.53 -0.21
CA ASP A 52 27.62 -7.82 0.75
C ASP A 52 27.64 -9.29 1.19
N LEU A 53 26.47 -9.91 1.39
CA LEU A 53 26.36 -11.30 1.86
C LEU A 53 26.57 -12.35 0.75
N PHE A 54 26.15 -12.05 -0.47
CA PHE A 54 26.11 -13.02 -1.57
C PHE A 54 27.07 -12.69 -2.72
N ASP A 55 27.81 -11.58 -2.62
CA ASP A 55 28.73 -11.09 -3.66
C ASP A 55 28.04 -10.99 -5.04
N LEU A 56 26.92 -10.25 -5.08
CA LEU A 56 26.08 -10.15 -6.28
C LEU A 56 26.69 -9.25 -7.37
N GLY A 57 27.73 -8.48 -7.04
CA GLY A 57 28.42 -7.59 -7.97
C GLY A 57 27.57 -6.40 -8.43
N ILE A 58 26.65 -5.92 -7.57
CA ILE A 58 25.74 -4.83 -7.92
C ILE A 58 26.49 -3.50 -7.96
N ASN A 59 26.49 -2.86 -9.13
CA ASN A 59 27.03 -1.52 -9.28
C ASN A 59 26.03 -0.47 -8.76
N PHE A 60 26.23 0.03 -7.54
CA PHE A 60 25.42 1.09 -6.93
C PHE A 60 25.72 2.50 -7.44
N GLU A 61 26.81 2.72 -8.17
CA GLU A 61 27.07 4.01 -8.84
C GLU A 61 26.23 4.19 -10.10
N SER A 62 25.74 3.07 -10.66
CA SER A 62 24.83 3.08 -11.80
C SER A 62 23.46 3.65 -11.42
N LYS A 63 23.15 4.83 -11.98
CA LYS A 63 21.82 5.46 -11.85
C LYS A 63 20.68 4.54 -12.28
N ILE A 64 20.90 3.72 -13.32
CA ILE A 64 19.88 2.79 -13.81
C ILE A 64 19.60 1.70 -12.79
N ASN A 65 20.65 1.13 -12.17
CA ASN A 65 20.48 0.10 -11.14
C ASN A 65 19.72 0.65 -9.93
N LEU A 66 20.10 1.84 -9.44
CA LEU A 66 19.40 2.49 -8.34
C LEU A 66 17.93 2.78 -8.66
N LEU A 67 17.63 3.23 -9.87
CA LEU A 67 16.26 3.49 -10.31
C LEU A 67 15.42 2.21 -10.36
N ILE A 68 15.99 1.11 -10.85
CA ILE A 68 15.31 -0.19 -10.92
C ILE A 68 15.03 -0.72 -9.51
N ILE A 69 16.02 -0.69 -8.62
CA ILE A 69 15.87 -1.11 -7.23
C ILE A 69 14.79 -0.27 -6.54
N ALA A 70 14.89 1.06 -6.60
CA ALA A 70 13.92 1.96 -6.00
C ALA A 70 12.50 1.72 -6.56
N PHE A 71 12.37 1.54 -7.87
CA PHE A 71 11.09 1.30 -8.52
C PHE A 71 10.46 -0.02 -8.06
N ILE A 72 11.20 -1.12 -8.09
CA ILE A 72 10.70 -2.45 -7.70
C ILE A 72 10.25 -2.42 -6.24
N PHE A 73 11.14 -2.05 -5.32
CA PHE A 73 10.83 -2.10 -3.90
C PHE A 73 9.80 -1.04 -3.46
N GLY A 74 9.85 0.16 -4.05
CA GLY A 74 8.87 1.21 -3.81
C GLY A 74 7.46 0.78 -4.21
N VAL A 75 7.29 0.23 -5.43
CA VAL A 75 6.00 -0.28 -5.89
C VAL A 75 5.57 -1.50 -5.09
N SER A 76 6.46 -2.46 -4.85
CA SER A 76 6.14 -3.67 -4.07
C SER A 76 5.63 -3.32 -2.67
N LEU A 77 6.32 -2.44 -1.93
CA LEU A 77 5.87 -2.05 -0.60
C LEU A 77 4.54 -1.30 -0.65
N THR A 78 4.38 -0.41 -1.63
CA THR A 78 3.12 0.32 -1.86
C THR A 78 1.94 -0.62 -2.08
N VAL A 79 2.13 -1.68 -2.88
CA VAL A 79 1.10 -2.69 -3.13
C VAL A 79 0.82 -3.52 -1.88
N LEU A 80 1.86 -3.95 -1.16
CA LEU A 80 1.72 -4.72 0.07
C LEU A 80 0.93 -3.95 1.13
N VAL A 81 1.26 -2.68 1.36
CA VAL A 81 0.54 -1.83 2.33
C VAL A 81 -0.89 -1.57 1.87
N TYR A 82 -1.12 -1.37 0.57
CA TYR A 82 -2.47 -1.20 0.03
C TYR A 82 -3.35 -2.41 0.33
N PHE A 83 -2.85 -3.62 0.03
CA PHE A 83 -3.56 -4.85 0.32
C PHE A 83 -3.77 -5.08 1.82
N TYR A 84 -2.78 -4.75 2.63
CA TYR A 84 -2.89 -4.82 4.08
C TYR A 84 -4.01 -3.92 4.62
N LEU A 85 -4.04 -2.65 4.19
CA LEU A 85 -5.08 -1.68 4.58
C LEU A 85 -6.45 -2.14 4.10
N ASN A 86 -6.57 -2.53 2.83
CA ASN A 86 -7.82 -3.02 2.26
C ASN A 86 -8.37 -4.23 3.04
N ARG A 87 -7.54 -5.24 3.32
CA ARG A 87 -7.94 -6.41 4.12
C ARG A 87 -8.34 -6.03 5.54
N ARG A 88 -7.62 -5.10 6.16
CA ARG A 88 -7.93 -4.64 7.52
C ARG A 88 -9.26 -3.90 7.56
N TRP A 89 -9.52 -3.02 6.60
CA TRP A 89 -10.74 -2.21 6.57
C TRP A 89 -11.96 -3.01 6.14
N LYS A 90 -11.81 -3.96 5.22
CA LYS A 90 -12.86 -4.91 4.86
C LYS A 90 -13.37 -5.70 6.07
N LYS A 91 -12.49 -6.05 7.01
CA LYS A 91 -12.87 -6.69 8.28
C LYS A 91 -13.54 -5.75 9.28
N SER A 92 -13.30 -4.44 9.16
CA SER A 92 -13.86 -3.43 10.07
C SER A 92 -15.22 -2.90 9.64
N VAL A 93 -15.58 -3.06 8.36
CA VAL A 93 -16.95 -2.85 7.90
C VAL A 93 -17.76 -4.04 8.39
N VAL A 94 -18.36 -3.88 9.57
CA VAL A 94 -19.45 -4.74 10.02
C VAL A 94 -20.57 -4.46 9.04
N VAL A 95 -20.76 -5.34 8.05
CA VAL A 95 -22.03 -5.40 7.33
C VAL A 95 -23.07 -5.64 8.43
N PRO A 96 -24.02 -4.72 8.68
CA PRO A 96 -25.13 -5.00 9.56
C PRO A 96 -25.75 -6.28 9.01
N LYS A 97 -25.59 -7.38 9.74
CA LYS A 97 -26.09 -8.67 9.33
C LYS A 97 -27.60 -8.57 9.51
N ASP A 98 -28.27 -8.09 8.47
CA ASP A 98 -29.71 -8.04 8.27
C ASP A 98 -30.52 -8.07 9.58
N GLU A 99 -30.54 -6.95 10.32
CA GLU A 99 -31.55 -6.74 11.39
C GLU A 99 -32.98 -6.72 10.83
N ILE A 100 -33.12 -6.73 9.49
CA ILE A 100 -34.38 -6.80 8.76
C ILE A 100 -35.06 -8.17 8.93
N ASP A 101 -34.29 -9.24 9.21
CA ASP A 101 -34.85 -10.58 9.47
C ASP A 101 -35.45 -10.72 10.89
N GLU A 102 -35.22 -9.76 11.79
CA GLU A 102 -35.83 -9.73 13.13
C GLU A 102 -37.14 -8.91 13.18
N ILE A 103 -37.44 -8.12 12.15
CA ILE A 103 -38.69 -7.36 12.00
C ILE A 103 -39.82 -8.32 11.58
N GLY A 104 -40.22 -9.21 12.48
CA GLY A 104 -41.29 -10.18 12.21
C GLY A 104 -41.37 -11.39 13.15
N ARG A 105 -40.38 -11.60 14.02
CA ARG A 105 -40.50 -12.63 15.07
C ARG A 105 -41.39 -12.13 16.19
N SER A 106 -42.64 -12.60 16.19
CA SER A 106 -43.56 -12.48 17.32
C SER A 106 -42.92 -13.09 18.59
N PRO A 107 -43.08 -12.47 19.77
CA PRO A 107 -42.67 -13.08 21.02
C PRO A 107 -43.48 -14.36 21.23
N GLN A 108 -42.81 -15.51 21.30
CA GLN A 108 -43.44 -16.74 21.76
C GLN A 108 -43.58 -16.63 23.28
N ILE A 109 -44.81 -16.41 23.74
CA ILE A 109 -45.25 -16.57 25.14
C ILE A 109 -45.40 -18.07 25.42
#